data_AF-A0A0D2ZZ54-F1
#
_entry.id   AF-A0A0D2ZZ54-F1
#
_cell.length_a   1.000
_cell.length_b   1.000
_cell.length_c   1.000
_cell.angle_alpha   90.00
_cell.angle_beta   90.00
_cell.angle_gamma   90.00
#
_symmetry.space_group_name_H-M   'P 1'
#
loop_
_entity.id
_entity.type
_entity.pdbx_description
1 polymer ?
#
loop_
_entity_poly.entity_id
_entity_poly.type
_entity_poly.pdbx_seq_one_letter_code
_entity_poly.pdbx_strand_id
1 'polypeptide(L)'
;MDEVLSSKAWKGACVVDNVLYYHDCPGKVLMAYDPKQMCWSVVNGLEEFLAVETAHSIWSAAVSYGEKKLALFFLKKYDGKNVICCAEIALERRQGGDILGKMESCDVVIENGLFDIVEFVSVTV
;
A
#
# COMPACT_ATOMS: atom_id res chain seq x y z
N MET A 1 -1.74 21.82 -9.26
CA MET A 1 -2.06 20.39 -9.03
C MET A 1 -0.83 19.66 -8.52
N ASP A 2 0.34 19.90 -9.14
CA ASP A 2 1.60 19.23 -8.77
C ASP A 2 2.07 19.47 -7.33
N GLU A 3 1.92 20.68 -6.77
CA GLU A 3 2.55 21.03 -5.49
C GLU A 3 2.10 20.16 -4.29
N VAL A 4 0.81 19.81 -4.21
CA VAL A 4 0.27 18.95 -3.14
C VAL A 4 0.60 17.48 -3.37
N LEU A 5 0.55 17.02 -4.63
CA LEU A 5 0.96 15.66 -5.02
C LEU A 5 2.45 15.41 -4.76
N SER A 6 3.29 16.41 -5.01
CA SER A 6 4.74 16.36 -4.80
C SER A 6 5.18 16.58 -3.35
N SER A 7 4.24 16.93 -2.44
CA SER A 7 4.57 17.21 -1.04
C SER A 7 5.07 15.98 -0.26
N LYS A 8 4.83 14.77 -0.80
CA LYS A 8 5.33 13.51 -0.25
C LYS A 8 6.10 12.73 -1.31
N ALA A 9 7.24 12.15 -0.94
CA ALA A 9 7.92 11.16 -1.77
C ALA A 9 7.22 9.81 -1.58
N TRP A 10 6.35 9.44 -2.52
CA TRP A 10 5.66 8.15 -2.54
C TRP A 10 6.33 7.21 -3.57
N LYS A 11 6.49 5.95 -3.19
CA LYS A 11 7.04 4.87 -4.04
C LYS A 11 6.15 3.64 -3.92
N GLY A 12 6.11 2.82 -4.97
CA GLY A 12 5.27 1.63 -4.99
C GLY A 12 3.79 1.97 -4.77
N ALA A 13 3.33 3.07 -5.34
CA ALA A 13 1.95 3.51 -5.24
C ALA A 13 1.09 2.83 -6.33
N CYS A 14 -0.21 2.74 -6.09
CA CYS A 14 -1.17 2.36 -7.12
C CYS A 14 -2.38 3.31 -7.13
N VAL A 15 -3.18 3.24 -8.19
CA VAL A 15 -4.43 3.99 -8.28
C VAL A 15 -5.61 3.01 -8.25
N VAL A 16 -6.55 3.23 -7.33
CA VAL A 16 -7.82 2.51 -7.26
C VAL A 16 -8.95 3.52 -7.23
N ASP A 17 -9.95 3.37 -8.10
CA ASP A 17 -11.10 4.28 -8.21
C ASP A 17 -10.70 5.78 -8.30
N ASN A 18 -9.62 6.09 -9.02
CA ASN A 18 -9.04 7.44 -9.16
C ASN A 18 -8.49 8.08 -7.86
N VAL A 19 -8.18 7.29 -6.84
CA VAL A 19 -7.39 7.74 -5.68
C VAL A 19 -6.05 7.02 -5.72
N LEU A 20 -4.98 7.77 -5.48
CA LEU A 20 -3.63 7.23 -5.39
C LEU A 20 -3.38 6.74 -3.96
N TYR A 21 -2.97 5.49 -3.83
CA TYR A 21 -2.64 4.85 -2.56
C TYR A 21 -1.17 4.49 -2.52
N TYR A 22 -0.51 4.77 -1.39
CA TYR A 22 0.84 4.28 -1.12
C TYR A 22 1.00 3.98 0.36
N HIS A 23 1.86 3.03 0.69
CA HIS A 23 2.18 2.72 2.08
C HIS A 23 3.36 3.58 2.55
N ASP A 24 3.11 4.40 3.58
CA ASP A 24 4.12 5.20 4.27
C ASP A 24 4.81 4.31 5.30
N CYS A 25 5.88 3.60 4.92
CA CYS A 25 6.55 2.65 5.82
C CYS A 25 7.01 3.30 7.15
N PRO A 26 7.64 4.50 7.16
CA PRO A 26 7.97 5.18 8.43
C PRO A 26 6.73 5.50 9.28
N GLY A 27 5.66 5.99 8.65
CA GLY A 27 4.40 6.30 9.32
C GLY A 27 3.58 5.07 9.72
N LYS A 28 3.86 3.90 9.12
CA LYS A 28 3.10 2.65 9.25
C LYS A 28 1.62 2.85 8.94
N VAL A 29 1.34 3.67 7.92
CA VAL A 29 -0.02 4.00 7.49
C VAL A 29 -0.14 3.85 5.99
N LEU A 30 -1.33 3.46 5.55
CA LEU A 30 -1.70 3.54 4.14
C LEU A 30 -2.24 4.93 3.87
N MET A 31 -1.56 5.68 3.01
CA MET A 31 -1.94 7.03 2.62
C MET A 31 -2.76 6.99 1.34
N ALA A 32 -3.76 7.86 1.26
CA ALA A 32 -4.58 8.07 0.10
C ALA A 32 -4.51 9.54 -0.34
N TYR A 33 -4.42 9.78 -1.64
CA TYR A 33 -4.57 11.10 -2.24
C TYR A 33 -5.80 11.13 -3.13
N ASP A 34 -6.77 11.98 -2.78
CA ASP A 34 -7.94 12.25 -3.61
C ASP A 34 -7.68 13.48 -4.50
N PRO A 35 -7.48 13.31 -5.83
CA PRO A 35 -7.24 14.43 -6.73
C PRO A 35 -8.42 15.39 -6.84
N LYS A 36 -9.65 14.94 -6.53
CA LYS A 36 -10.84 15.81 -6.55
C LYS A 36 -10.87 16.77 -5.37
N GLN A 37 -10.42 16.29 -4.21
CA GLN A 37 -10.34 17.09 -2.98
C GLN A 37 -8.97 17.76 -2.81
N MET A 38 -7.99 17.37 -3.63
CA MET A 38 -6.60 17.85 -3.56
C MET A 38 -5.98 17.65 -2.18
N CYS A 39 -6.31 16.55 -1.49
CA CYS A 39 -5.90 16.31 -0.12
C CYS A 39 -5.33 14.90 0.08
N TRP A 40 -4.43 14.79 1.04
CA TRP A 40 -3.94 13.54 1.57
C TRP A 40 -4.77 13.14 2.80
N SER A 41 -5.10 11.86 2.90
CA SER A 41 -5.75 11.28 4.08
C SER A 41 -5.14 9.92 4.43
N VAL A 42 -5.29 9.51 5.69
CA VAL A 42 -4.94 8.16 6.14
C VAL A 42 -6.13 7.26 5.87
N VAL A 43 -5.86 6.05 5.37
CA VAL A 43 -6.86 4.98 5.27
C VAL A 43 -7.03 4.37 6.65
N ASN A 44 -8.22 4.53 7.23
CA ASN A 44 -8.53 4.06 8.59
C ASN A 44 -8.80 2.54 8.61
N GLY A 45 -8.67 1.91 9.78
CA GLY A 45 -9.02 0.49 9.99
C GLY A 45 -7.89 -0.51 9.69
N LEU A 46 -6.68 -0.01 9.43
CA LEU A 46 -5.48 -0.81 9.15
C LEU A 46 -4.35 -0.56 10.16
N GLU A 47 -4.59 0.23 11.20
CA GLU A 47 -3.56 0.76 12.10
C GLU A 47 -2.82 -0.37 12.82
N GLU A 48 -3.55 -1.32 13.40
CA GLU A 48 -2.96 -2.46 14.12
C GLU A 48 -2.22 -3.39 13.14
N PHE A 49 -2.84 -3.71 12.00
CA PHE A 49 -2.24 -4.55 10.96
C PHE A 49 -0.90 -3.97 10.48
N LEU A 50 -0.87 -2.71 10.05
CA LEU A 50 0.35 -2.07 9.56
C LEU A 50 1.39 -1.91 10.67
N ALA A 51 0.97 -1.57 11.89
CA ALA A 51 1.88 -1.43 13.02
C ALA A 51 2.65 -2.72 13.34
N VAL A 52 2.01 -3.89 13.16
CA VAL A 52 2.58 -5.21 13.46
C VAL A 52 3.28 -5.81 12.24
N GLU A 53 2.57 -5.92 11.12
CA GLU A 53 3.01 -6.70 9.97
C GLU A 53 4.10 -5.99 9.17
N THR A 54 4.08 -4.65 9.11
CA THR A 54 5.05 -3.85 8.36
C THR A 54 6.09 -3.16 9.24
N ALA A 55 6.14 -3.47 10.54
CA ALA A 55 6.93 -2.77 11.57
C ALA A 55 8.43 -2.56 11.23
N HIS A 56 9.02 -3.51 10.52
CA HIS A 56 10.44 -3.52 10.13
C HIS A 56 10.63 -3.46 8.61
N SER A 57 9.55 -3.20 7.88
CA SER A 57 9.61 -3.12 6.44
C SER A 57 10.19 -1.78 6.00
N ILE A 58 11.21 -1.83 5.15
CA ILE A 58 11.79 -0.66 4.48
C ILE A 58 11.28 -0.51 3.05
N TRP A 59 10.49 -1.47 2.57
CA TRP A 59 10.01 -1.53 1.20
C TRP A 59 8.59 -2.10 1.15
N SER A 60 7.75 -1.46 0.36
CA SER A 60 6.44 -1.98 0.02
C SER A 60 6.02 -1.52 -1.37
N ALA A 61 5.17 -2.29 -2.01
CA ALA A 61 4.50 -1.91 -3.25
C ALA A 61 3.01 -2.24 -3.16
N ALA A 62 2.18 -1.25 -3.46
CA ALA A 62 0.75 -1.42 -3.63
C ALA A 62 0.46 -1.69 -5.11
N VAL A 63 -0.46 -2.63 -5.37
CA VAL A 63 -0.94 -2.95 -6.71
C VAL A 63 -2.46 -3.00 -6.67
N SER A 64 -3.11 -2.33 -7.62
CA SER A 64 -4.56 -2.43 -7.79
C SER A 64 -4.92 -3.80 -8.34
N TYR A 65 -5.85 -4.50 -7.71
CA TYR A 65 -6.39 -5.75 -8.25
C TYR A 65 -7.89 -5.82 -7.95
N GLY A 66 -8.71 -6.11 -8.95
CA GLY A 66 -10.18 -6.10 -8.78
C GLY A 66 -10.77 -4.72 -8.50
N GLU A 67 -12.08 -4.70 -8.26
CA GLU A 67 -12.80 -3.48 -7.91
C GLU A 67 -12.59 -3.13 -6.43
N LYS A 68 -12.20 -1.87 -6.16
CA LYS A 68 -12.04 -1.34 -4.79
C LYS A 68 -11.11 -2.14 -3.89
N LYS A 69 -10.09 -2.78 -4.47
CA LYS A 69 -9.11 -3.58 -3.73
C LYS A 69 -7.70 -3.25 -4.17
N LEU A 70 -6.77 -3.34 -3.22
CA LEU A 70 -5.34 -3.30 -3.50
C LEU A 70 -4.62 -4.39 -2.73
N ALA A 71 -3.58 -4.92 -3.36
CA ALA A 71 -2.65 -5.87 -2.77
C ALA A 71 -1.43 -5.08 -2.33
N LEU A 72 -1.09 -5.17 -1.06
CA LEU A 72 0.11 -4.56 -0.49
C LEU A 72 1.18 -5.63 -0.32
N PHE A 73 2.22 -5.54 -1.13
CA PHE A 73 3.43 -6.33 -0.97
C PHE A 73 4.39 -5.62 -0.04
N PHE A 74 5.00 -6.34 0.89
CA PHE A 74 5.99 -5.80 1.81
C PHE A 74 7.00 -6.85 2.26
N LEU A 75 8.18 -6.37 2.66
CA LEU A 75 9.20 -7.23 3.25
C LEU A 75 8.93 -7.43 4.74
N LYS A 76 8.91 -8.68 5.17
CA LYS A 76 8.84 -9.05 6.59
C LYS A 76 10.05 -9.90 6.95
N LYS A 77 10.61 -9.68 8.15
CA LYS A 77 11.61 -10.58 8.72
C LYS A 77 10.91 -11.69 9.47
N TYR A 78 11.12 -12.93 9.05
CA TYR A 78 10.61 -14.12 9.71
C TYR A 78 11.77 -15.10 9.96
N ASP A 79 12.00 -15.46 11.22
CA ASP A 79 13.09 -16.36 11.65
C ASP A 79 14.47 -15.98 11.06
N GLY A 80 14.80 -14.68 11.08
CA GLY A 80 16.06 -14.15 10.56
C GLY A 80 16.17 -14.06 9.03
N LYS A 81 15.16 -14.48 8.28
CA LYS A 81 15.11 -14.38 6.82
C LYS A 81 14.13 -13.31 6.35
N ASN A 82 14.40 -12.71 5.20
CA ASN A 82 13.44 -11.84 4.52
C ASN A 82 12.45 -12.69 3.73
N VAL A 83 11.17 -12.43 3.92
CA VAL A 83 10.07 -13.00 3.13
C VAL A 83 9.24 -11.87 2.52
N ILE A 84 8.57 -12.14 1.41
CA ILE A 84 7.60 -11.21 0.83
C ILE A 84 6.22 -11.65 1.25
N CYS A 85 5.53 -10.75 1.94
CA CYS A 85 4.13 -10.91 2.29
C CYS A 85 3.25 -10.15 1.31
N CYS A 86 2.04 -10.62 1.10
CA CYS A 86 0.99 -9.93 0.37
C CYS A 86 -0.22 -9.82 1.28
N ALA A 87 -0.67 -8.59 1.51
CA ALA A 87 -1.94 -8.33 2.18
C ALA A 87 -2.97 -7.82 1.17
N GLU A 88 -4.10 -8.50 1.14
CA GLU A 88 -5.27 -8.11 0.35
C GLU A 88 -6.12 -7.14 1.17
N ILE A 89 -6.38 -5.95 0.61
CA ILE A 89 -7.05 -4.86 1.32
C ILE A 89 -8.25 -4.40 0.49
N ALA A 90 -9.44 -4.56 1.05
CA ALA A 90 -10.66 -3.96 0.54
C ALA A 90 -10.77 -2.49 0.98
N LEU A 91 -11.23 -1.64 0.07
CA LEU A 91 -11.35 -0.20 0.26
C LEU A 91 -12.82 0.24 0.20
N GLU A 92 -13.25 1.03 1.17
CA GLU A 92 -14.57 1.65 1.21
C GLU A 92 -14.43 3.16 1.34
N ARG A 93 -15.07 3.92 0.44
CA ARG A 93 -15.16 5.38 0.55
C ARG A 93 -16.48 5.77 1.19
N ARG A 94 -16.40 6.64 2.19
CA ARG A 94 -17.56 7.16 2.93
C ARG A 94 -17.89 8.59 2.50
N GLN A 95 -19.09 9.03 2.88
CA GLN A 95 -19.46 10.43 2.73
C GLN A 95 -18.49 11.31 3.52
N GLY A 96 -18.02 12.39 2.92
CA GLY A 96 -17.04 13.30 3.53
C GLY A 96 -15.58 13.04 3.15
N GLY A 97 -15.29 12.02 2.32
CA GLY A 97 -13.95 11.78 1.79
C GLY A 97 -13.11 10.79 2.60
N ASP A 98 -13.63 10.31 3.74
CA ASP A 98 -13.00 9.28 4.54
C ASP A 98 -12.91 7.95 3.77
N ILE A 99 -11.78 7.26 3.94
CA ILE A 99 -11.51 5.97 3.32
C ILE A 99 -11.21 4.97 4.42
N LEU A 100 -11.90 3.83 4.39
CA LEU A 100 -11.61 2.67 5.23
C LEU A 100 -10.92 1.59 4.44
N GLY A 101 -9.95 0.96 5.08
CA GLY A 101 -9.32 -0.26 4.64
C GLY A 101 -9.75 -1.40 5.53
N LYS A 102 -9.97 -2.57 4.93
CA LYS A 102 -10.15 -3.83 5.65
C LYS A 102 -9.21 -4.85 5.06
N MET A 103 -8.31 -5.38 5.89
CA MET A 103 -7.49 -6.53 5.51
C MET A 103 -8.40 -7.76 5.34
N GLU A 104 -8.39 -8.35 4.16
CA GLU A 104 -9.13 -9.57 3.82
C GLU A 104 -8.28 -10.83 4.02
N SER A 105 -7.00 -10.76 3.64
CA SER A 105 -6.00 -11.80 3.87
C SER A 105 -4.60 -11.20 4.01
N CYS A 106 -3.67 -11.98 4.58
CA CYS A 106 -2.26 -11.64 4.63
C CYS A 106 -1.44 -12.92 4.70
N ASP A 107 -0.71 -13.21 3.63
CA ASP A 107 0.01 -14.47 3.47
C ASP A 107 1.44 -14.22 3.00
N VAL A 108 2.33 -15.16 3.33
CA VAL A 108 3.67 -15.20 2.75
C VAL A 108 3.55 -15.76 1.33
N VAL A 109 3.91 -14.94 0.33
CA VAL A 109 3.80 -15.32 -1.08
C VAL A 109 5.14 -15.80 -1.66
N ILE A 110 6.25 -15.38 -1.06
CA ILE A 110 7.59 -15.82 -1.45
C ILE A 110 8.44 -16.07 -0.21
N GLU A 111 8.90 -17.32 -0.07
CA GLU A 111 9.83 -17.78 0.96
C GLU A 111 11.21 -18.10 0.36
N ASN A 112 12.27 -17.87 1.12
CA ASN A 112 13.65 -18.26 0.79
C ASN A 112 14.23 -17.73 -0.53
N GLY A 113 14.74 -16.50 -0.51
CA GLY A 113 15.74 -16.09 -1.51
C GLY A 113 16.32 -14.71 -1.27
N LEU A 114 17.51 -14.52 -1.87
CA LEU A 114 18.09 -13.22 -2.15
C LEU A 114 17.34 -12.67 -3.37
N PHE A 115 16.21 -12.01 -3.14
CA PHE A 115 15.43 -11.40 -4.22
C PHE A 115 15.63 -9.89 -4.20
N ASP A 116 15.99 -9.33 -5.33
CA ASP A 116 15.86 -7.90 -5.61
C ASP A 116 14.50 -7.68 -6.26
N ILE A 117 13.66 -6.87 -5.62
CA ILE A 117 12.37 -6.50 -6.19
C ILE A 117 12.59 -5.31 -7.12
N VAL A 118 12.35 -5.56 -8.41
CA VAL A 118 12.45 -4.55 -9.48
C VAL A 118 11.06 -4.15 -9.94
N GLU A 119 10.86 -2.85 -10.08
CA GLU A 119 9.63 -2.26 -10.61
C GLU A 119 9.61 -2.45 -12.13
N PHE A 120 8.66 -3.23 -12.65
CA PHE A 120 8.43 -3.34 -14.09
C PHE A 120 7.36 -2.33 -14.50
N VAL A 121 7.74 -1.37 -15.34
CA VAL A 121 6.76 -0.48 -16.00
C VAL A 121 6.01 -1.32 -17.03
N SER A 122 4.67 -1.30 -16.99
CA SER A 122 3.84 -2.13 -17.86
C SER A 122 4.12 -1.86 -19.35
N VAL A 123 4.10 -2.93 -20.15
CA VAL A 123 4.06 -2.83 -21.60
C VAL A 123 2.61 -2.62 -22.00
N THR A 124 2.25 -1.43 -22.47
CA THR A 124 0.97 -1.22 -23.16
C THR A 124 1.06 -1.83 -24.55
N VAL A 125 0.14 -2.75 -24.86
CA VAL A 125 -0.08 -3.32 -26.21
C VAL A 125 -1.08 -2.47 -26.95
#